data_AF-A0A9D8REU0-F1
#
_entry.id   AF-A0A9D8REU0-F1
#
_cell.length_a   1.000
_cell.length_b   1.000
_cell.length_c   1.000
_cell.angle_alpha   90.00
_cell.angle_beta   90.00
_cell.angle_gamma   90.00
#
_symmetry.space_group_name_H-M   'P 1'
#
loop_
_entity.id
_entity.type
_entity.pdbx_description
1 polymer ?
#
loop_
_entity_poly.entity_id
_entity_poly.type
_entity_poly.pdbx_seq_one_letter_code
_entity_poly.pdbx_strand_id
1 'polypeptide(L)'
;MLSTSDEYTTSGFYLKAGKKIIELNKDSSVRKSTWKTDDGAAVGYRIDGLADVIVYFDTFRSSEDFDVDSIKVTVKVTNMSKKKDYFAVKALLDTILGETDRHHFYDCKNMPVKNEVSYRELEDNYWFLSKNSSGSLQIILAGGECTKTDLVALANYSTLATKNWEPDLLSYRAFDTVLSYNNSAVGITWPRHRLGADEQFTEVFYISTALGDREPSGADFILGIESETESTEKKDSDKKEQTEEVKAEETKAEEKKQEEQTSNIPPYVPFDVKTITAQQLSPEYIQKLLNRIAALEESDESLDREELILLNAELDAILEALRLQ
;
A
#
# COMPACT_ATOMS: atom_id res chain seq x y z
N MET A 1 23.94 20.55 -0.88
CA MET A 1 23.04 20.92 0.22
C MET A 1 21.72 20.20 0.02
N LEU A 2 21.62 18.93 0.46
CA LEU A 2 20.40 18.11 0.38
C LEU A 2 20.14 17.37 1.71
N SER A 3 20.94 17.63 2.75
CA SER A 3 20.93 16.86 4.00
C SER A 3 19.97 17.40 5.08
N THR A 4 19.21 18.46 4.79
CA THR A 4 18.33 19.15 5.75
C THR A 4 16.85 19.11 5.37
N SER A 5 16.47 18.37 4.32
CA SER A 5 15.09 18.35 3.82
C SER A 5 14.22 17.24 4.43
N ASP A 6 14.81 16.28 5.15
CA ASP A 6 14.12 15.08 5.65
C ASP A 6 13.25 15.30 6.91
N GLU A 7 13.38 16.44 7.62
CA GLU A 7 12.57 16.69 8.82
C GLU A 7 11.07 16.89 8.51
N TYR A 8 10.73 17.09 7.24
CA TYR A 8 9.35 17.32 6.78
C TYR A 8 8.88 16.28 5.74
N THR A 9 9.66 15.22 5.48
CA THR A 9 9.23 14.14 4.59
C THR A 9 8.44 13.10 5.39
N THR A 10 7.17 12.97 5.05
CA THR A 10 6.25 11.96 5.55
C THR A 10 6.51 10.60 4.89
N SER A 11 6.93 10.59 3.61
CA SER A 11 7.34 9.35 2.96
C SER A 11 8.69 8.82 3.46
N GLY A 12 8.81 7.51 3.61
CA GLY A 12 10.08 6.90 4.01
C GLY A 12 10.09 5.38 4.10
N PHE A 13 11.27 4.86 4.43
CA PHE A 13 11.52 3.43 4.56
C PHE A 13 11.79 3.05 6.01
N TYR A 14 11.39 1.84 6.35
CA TYR A 14 11.60 1.23 7.65
C TYR A 14 12.33 -0.10 7.47
N LEU A 15 13.26 -0.38 8.37
CA LEU A 15 13.94 -1.67 8.47
C LEU A 15 13.48 -2.38 9.74
N LYS A 16 13.05 -3.64 9.62
CA LYS A 16 12.92 -4.55 10.75
C LYS A 16 14.11 -5.47 10.80
N ALA A 17 14.84 -5.45 11.91
CA ALA A 17 15.94 -6.37 12.19
C ALA A 17 15.66 -7.11 13.50
N GLY A 18 15.32 -8.39 13.40
CA GLY A 18 14.80 -9.20 14.51
C GLY A 18 13.54 -8.57 15.11
N LYS A 19 13.67 -8.00 16.33
CA LYS A 19 12.58 -7.31 17.04
C LYS A 19 12.62 -5.78 16.88
N LYS A 20 13.71 -5.21 16.37
CA LYS A 20 13.87 -3.76 16.24
C LYS A 20 13.21 -3.29 14.95
N ILE A 21 12.51 -2.17 15.02
CA ILE A 21 11.96 -1.45 13.87
C ILE A 21 12.65 -0.09 13.87
N ILE A 22 13.26 0.26 12.75
CA ILE A 22 14.09 1.47 12.59
C ILE A 22 13.49 2.26 11.43
N GLU A 23 13.10 3.51 11.68
CA GLU A 23 12.68 4.45 10.65
C GLU A 23 13.93 5.07 10.01
N LEU A 24 14.25 4.69 8.78
CA LEU A 24 15.53 5.03 8.14
C LEU A 24 15.69 6.53 7.91
N ASN A 25 14.56 7.24 7.74
CA ASN A 25 14.54 8.68 7.48
C ASN A 25 14.59 9.54 8.75
N LYS A 26 14.27 9.02 9.93
CA LYS A 26 14.17 9.86 11.15
C LYS A 26 15.04 9.39 12.31
N ASP A 27 15.46 8.12 12.32
CA ASP A 27 16.23 7.59 13.43
C ASP A 27 17.66 8.15 13.42
N SER A 28 18.07 8.71 14.55
CA SER A 28 19.38 9.36 14.72
C SER A 28 20.57 8.38 14.69
N SER A 29 20.31 7.08 14.83
CA SER A 29 21.32 6.03 14.71
C SER A 29 21.67 5.68 13.25
N VAL A 30 20.93 6.24 12.28
CA VAL A 30 21.09 5.95 10.85
C VAL A 30 21.95 7.02 10.19
N ARG A 31 23.08 6.61 9.61
CA ARG A 31 23.88 7.50 8.75
C ARG A 31 23.35 7.46 7.32
N LYS A 32 23.06 8.63 6.77
CA LYS A 32 22.49 8.78 5.43
C LYS A 32 23.52 9.29 4.44
N SER A 33 23.40 8.84 3.21
CA SER A 33 24.20 9.30 2.08
C SER A 33 23.35 9.29 0.83
N THR A 34 23.60 10.21 -0.10
CA THR A 34 22.92 10.28 -1.38
C THR A 34 23.93 10.44 -2.50
N TRP A 35 23.66 9.81 -3.63
CA TRP A 35 24.49 9.95 -4.82
C TRP A 35 23.65 9.78 -6.09
N LYS A 36 24.16 10.34 -7.18
CA LYS A 36 23.58 10.18 -8.52
C LYS A 36 24.00 8.81 -9.09
N THR A 37 23.09 8.13 -9.77
CA THR A 37 23.36 6.95 -10.60
C THR A 37 23.27 7.33 -12.07
N ASP A 38 23.59 6.39 -12.98
CA ASP A 38 23.49 6.65 -14.42
C ASP A 38 22.04 6.96 -14.83
N ASP A 39 21.09 6.22 -14.25
CA ASP A 39 19.66 6.27 -14.61
C ASP A 39 18.78 7.00 -13.58
N GLY A 40 19.36 7.60 -12.53
CA GLY A 40 18.60 8.28 -11.49
C GLY A 40 19.42 8.67 -10.26
N ALA A 41 18.96 8.27 -9.08
CA ALA A 41 19.61 8.57 -7.81
C ALA A 41 19.49 7.41 -6.82
N ALA A 42 20.34 7.40 -5.81
CA ALA A 42 20.26 6.44 -4.71
C ALA A 42 20.46 7.11 -3.35
N VAL A 43 19.82 6.51 -2.34
CA VAL A 43 19.93 6.89 -0.94
C VAL A 43 20.42 5.69 -0.15
N GLY A 44 21.55 5.83 0.52
CA GLY A 44 22.15 4.81 1.38
C GLY A 44 21.96 5.14 2.85
N TYR A 45 21.48 4.15 3.60
CA TYR A 45 21.26 4.17 5.04
C TYR A 45 22.15 3.13 5.70
N ARG A 46 23.07 3.58 6.55
CA ARG A 46 23.98 2.71 7.31
C ARG A 46 23.59 2.70 8.78
N ILE A 47 23.33 1.50 9.31
CA ILE A 47 23.12 1.24 10.74
C ILE A 47 24.32 0.46 11.26
N ASP A 48 25.17 1.13 12.03
CA ASP A 48 26.47 0.61 12.46
C ASP A 48 26.36 -0.78 13.13
N GLY A 49 27.07 -1.75 12.55
CA GLY A 49 27.13 -3.13 13.06
C GLY A 49 25.85 -3.95 12.88
N LEU A 50 24.84 -3.42 12.17
CA LEU A 50 23.55 -4.08 11.95
C LEU A 50 23.29 -4.33 10.46
N ALA A 51 23.14 -3.28 9.66
CA ALA A 51 22.74 -3.40 8.26
C ALA A 51 23.11 -2.15 7.45
N ASP A 52 23.32 -2.37 6.16
CA ASP A 52 23.33 -1.32 5.14
C ASP A 52 22.07 -1.50 4.28
N VAL A 53 21.31 -0.42 4.08
CA VAL A 53 20.13 -0.38 3.21
C VAL A 53 20.38 0.66 2.13
N ILE A 54 20.20 0.30 0.87
CA ILE A 54 20.34 1.22 -0.26
C ILE A 54 19.04 1.22 -1.04
N VAL A 55 18.46 2.39 -1.26
CA VAL A 55 17.28 2.57 -2.09
C VAL A 55 17.71 3.25 -3.38
N TYR A 56 17.54 2.57 -4.50
CA TYR A 56 17.75 3.10 -5.84
C TYR A 56 16.42 3.60 -6.40
N PHE A 57 16.47 4.74 -7.07
CA PHE A 57 15.37 5.38 -7.78
C PHE A 57 15.80 5.54 -9.23
N ASP A 58 15.57 4.52 -10.03
CA ASP A 58 15.93 4.50 -11.44
C ASP A 58 14.75 5.02 -12.25
N THR A 59 15.00 6.02 -13.08
CA THR A 59 13.94 6.72 -13.83
C THR A 59 13.84 6.18 -15.24
N PHE A 60 12.62 6.02 -15.74
CA PHE A 60 12.39 5.52 -17.10
C PHE A 60 11.08 6.08 -17.66
N ARG A 61 10.89 5.84 -18.96
CA ARG A 61 9.72 6.24 -19.73
C ARG A 61 8.74 5.06 -19.82
N SER A 62 7.49 5.24 -19.38
CA SER A 62 6.46 4.19 -19.44
C SER A 62 5.93 3.95 -20.85
N SER A 63 5.83 4.97 -21.70
CA SER A 63 5.39 4.81 -23.09
C SER A 63 5.91 5.91 -24.00
N GLU A 64 5.76 5.73 -25.32
CA GLU A 64 6.15 6.74 -26.32
C GLU A 64 5.41 8.08 -26.20
N ASP A 65 4.34 8.16 -25.40
CA ASP A 65 3.54 9.37 -25.21
C ASP A 65 3.92 10.16 -23.94
N PHE A 66 4.77 9.60 -23.09
CA PHE A 66 5.24 10.25 -21.84
C PHE A 66 6.70 10.68 -21.95
N ASP A 67 7.17 11.60 -21.11
CA ASP A 67 8.61 11.79 -20.93
C ASP A 67 9.13 10.73 -19.94
N VAL A 68 10.20 11.03 -19.19
CA VAL A 68 10.58 10.24 -18.02
C VAL A 68 9.54 10.50 -16.93
N ASP A 69 8.58 9.59 -16.80
CA ASP A 69 7.39 9.71 -15.96
C ASP A 69 7.30 8.64 -14.86
N SER A 70 8.21 7.67 -14.90
CA SER A 70 8.18 6.48 -14.06
C SER A 70 9.50 6.26 -13.33
N ILE A 71 9.39 5.63 -12.16
CA ILE A 71 10.50 5.35 -11.25
C ILE A 71 10.41 3.89 -10.81
N LYS A 72 11.50 3.14 -11.03
CA LYS A 72 11.73 1.83 -10.42
C LYS A 72 12.41 2.05 -9.09
N VAL A 73 11.77 1.60 -8.02
CA VAL A 73 12.31 1.72 -6.67
C VAL A 73 12.86 0.36 -6.26
N THR A 74 14.18 0.29 -6.05
CA THR A 74 14.87 -0.93 -5.65
C THR A 74 15.48 -0.76 -4.26
N VAL A 75 14.96 -1.50 -3.28
CA VAL A 75 15.46 -1.49 -1.90
C VAL A 75 16.36 -2.70 -1.69
N LYS A 76 17.66 -2.46 -1.51
CA LYS A 76 18.65 -3.50 -1.21
C LYS A 76 19.04 -3.45 0.25
N VAL A 77 18.96 -4.59 0.95
CA VAL A 77 19.38 -4.71 2.35
C VAL A 77 20.51 -5.71 2.47
N THR A 78 21.57 -5.34 3.16
CA THR A 78 22.73 -6.19 3.46
C THR A 78 22.92 -6.32 4.96
N ASN A 79 23.07 -7.55 5.47
CA ASN A 79 23.37 -7.78 6.88
C ASN A 79 24.85 -7.53 7.15
N MET A 80 25.14 -6.44 7.86
CA MET A 80 26.51 -6.04 8.22
C MET A 80 26.95 -6.62 9.57
N SER A 81 26.07 -7.39 10.23
CA SER A 81 26.36 -8.06 11.49
C SER A 81 26.99 -9.43 11.26
N LYS A 82 27.66 -9.96 12.27
CA LYS A 82 28.21 -11.33 12.26
C LYS A 82 27.14 -12.41 12.53
N LYS A 83 25.91 -12.02 12.87
CA LYS A 83 24.87 -12.93 13.33
C LYS A 83 23.84 -13.14 12.22
N LYS A 84 23.37 -14.37 12.09
CA LYS A 84 22.21 -14.68 11.25
C LYS A 84 20.94 -14.21 11.94
N ASP A 85 20.19 -13.32 11.32
CA ASP A 85 18.93 -12.76 11.86
C ASP A 85 17.91 -12.55 10.73
N TYR A 86 16.68 -12.20 11.11
CA TYR A 86 15.62 -11.85 10.18
C TYR A 86 15.62 -10.36 9.88
N PHE A 87 15.52 -10.03 8.60
CA PHE A 87 15.40 -8.67 8.09
C PHE A 87 14.16 -8.54 7.21
N ALA A 88 13.51 -7.39 7.24
CA ALA A 88 12.43 -7.03 6.34
C ALA A 88 12.37 -5.52 6.16
N VAL A 89 11.75 -5.08 5.07
CA VAL A 89 11.57 -3.65 4.77
C VAL A 89 10.09 -3.30 4.65
N LYS A 90 9.78 -2.05 5.00
CA LYS A 90 8.47 -1.44 4.80
C LYS A 90 8.68 -0.07 4.17
N ALA A 91 7.91 0.26 3.15
CA ALA A 91 7.80 1.61 2.60
C ALA A 91 6.51 2.26 3.11
N LEU A 92 6.58 3.54 3.42
CA LEU A 92 5.43 4.38 3.72
C LEU A 92 5.46 5.55 2.75
N LEU A 93 4.46 5.66 1.90
CA LEU A 93 4.36 6.66 0.85
C LEU A 93 3.17 7.55 1.14
N ASP A 94 3.42 8.82 1.37
CA ASP A 94 2.39 9.83 1.55
C ASP A 94 1.82 10.24 0.19
N THR A 95 0.51 10.26 0.07
CA THR A 95 -0.21 10.44 -1.20
C THR A 95 -1.17 11.61 -1.16
N ILE A 96 -0.77 12.72 -0.51
CA ILE A 96 -1.50 14.00 -0.40
C ILE A 96 -2.29 14.40 -1.66
N LEU A 97 -1.79 13.99 -2.81
CA LEU A 97 -2.36 14.17 -4.13
C LEU A 97 -3.85 13.77 -4.25
N GLY A 98 -4.31 12.64 -3.69
CA GLY A 98 -5.70 12.17 -3.86
C GLY A 98 -6.74 12.87 -2.97
N GLU A 99 -6.31 13.66 -2.00
CA GLU A 99 -7.17 14.22 -0.94
C GLU A 99 -8.01 15.41 -1.40
N THR A 100 -7.63 16.03 -2.52
CA THR A 100 -8.38 17.15 -3.11
C THR A 100 -9.42 16.69 -4.12
N ASP A 101 -9.55 15.38 -4.34
CA ASP A 101 -10.57 14.75 -5.17
C ASP A 101 -11.62 14.01 -4.30
N ARG A 102 -12.64 13.44 -4.93
CA ARG A 102 -13.73 12.72 -4.27
C ARG A 102 -13.26 11.48 -3.51
N HIS A 103 -12.19 10.83 -3.97
CA HIS A 103 -11.64 9.61 -3.40
C HIS A 103 -10.12 9.64 -3.43
N HIS A 104 -9.48 9.24 -2.34
CA HIS A 104 -8.02 9.27 -2.18
C HIS A 104 -7.30 8.26 -3.07
N PHE A 105 -7.94 7.10 -3.27
CA PHE A 105 -7.38 5.98 -4.01
C PHE A 105 -8.42 5.31 -4.90
N TYR A 106 -7.93 4.76 -6.01
CA TYR A 106 -8.62 3.87 -6.91
C TYR A 106 -7.79 2.59 -7.09
N ASP A 107 -8.46 1.45 -7.22
CA ASP A 107 -7.83 0.18 -7.55
C ASP A 107 -7.60 0.00 -9.06
N CYS A 108 -7.08 -1.15 -9.47
CA CYS A 108 -6.77 -1.43 -10.87
C CYS A 108 -8.01 -1.55 -11.77
N LYS A 109 -9.20 -1.73 -11.19
CA LYS A 109 -10.50 -1.74 -11.87
C LYS A 109 -11.12 -0.35 -11.91
N ASN A 110 -10.35 0.67 -11.50
CA ASN A 110 -10.77 2.07 -11.35
C ASN A 110 -11.94 2.23 -10.36
N MET A 111 -12.06 1.31 -9.40
CA MET A 111 -13.05 1.38 -8.34
C MET A 111 -12.49 2.19 -7.17
N PRO A 112 -13.27 3.13 -6.61
CA PRO A 112 -12.80 3.94 -5.49
C PRO A 112 -12.66 3.11 -4.23
N VAL A 113 -11.53 3.26 -3.55
CA VAL A 113 -11.29 2.70 -2.22
C VAL A 113 -11.87 3.67 -1.20
N LYS A 114 -12.99 3.30 -0.59
CA LYS A 114 -13.77 4.22 0.26
C LYS A 114 -13.24 4.34 1.69
N ASN A 115 -12.66 3.26 2.20
CA ASN A 115 -12.20 3.14 3.58
C ASN A 115 -10.75 2.70 3.61
N GLU A 116 -10.10 2.93 4.76
CA GLU A 116 -8.81 2.33 5.02
C GLU A 116 -8.89 0.80 4.89
N VAL A 117 -7.89 0.17 4.29
CA VAL A 117 -7.94 -1.24 3.95
C VAL A 117 -6.53 -1.82 3.89
N SER A 118 -6.41 -3.12 4.15
CA SER A 118 -5.18 -3.86 3.89
C SER A 118 -5.41 -5.12 3.07
N TYR A 119 -4.42 -5.44 2.27
CA TYR A 119 -4.36 -6.57 1.36
C TYR A 119 -3.14 -7.41 1.72
N ARG A 120 -3.33 -8.69 2.09
CA ARG A 120 -2.23 -9.66 2.24
C ARG A 120 -1.92 -10.37 0.94
N GLU A 121 -2.95 -10.54 0.12
CA GLU A 121 -2.84 -10.98 -1.26
C GLU A 121 -3.46 -9.87 -2.10
N LEU A 122 -2.72 -9.41 -3.11
CA LEU A 122 -3.22 -8.39 -4.01
C LEU A 122 -4.26 -8.96 -4.99
N GLU A 123 -4.32 -10.28 -5.16
CA GLU A 123 -5.19 -10.98 -6.13
C GLU A 123 -5.13 -10.28 -7.50
N ASP A 124 -6.21 -9.60 -7.89
CA ASP A 124 -6.36 -8.85 -9.13
C ASP A 124 -5.80 -7.41 -9.07
N ASN A 125 -5.49 -6.88 -7.88
CA ASN A 125 -5.11 -5.48 -7.65
C ASN A 125 -3.59 -5.27 -7.70
N TYR A 126 -3.04 -5.23 -8.90
CA TYR A 126 -1.59 -5.08 -9.11
C TYR A 126 -1.06 -3.64 -8.96
N TRP A 127 -1.94 -2.64 -8.87
CA TRP A 127 -1.59 -1.24 -8.58
C TRP A 127 -2.72 -0.48 -7.88
N PHE A 128 -2.35 0.65 -7.28
CA PHE A 128 -3.28 1.66 -6.74
C PHE A 128 -2.97 3.04 -7.32
N LEU A 129 -4.01 3.84 -7.54
CA LEU A 129 -3.92 5.16 -8.13
C LEU A 129 -4.45 6.21 -7.15
N SER A 130 -3.63 7.20 -6.86
CA SER A 130 -4.05 8.44 -6.21
C SER A 130 -4.06 9.55 -7.27
N LYS A 131 -5.15 10.31 -7.40
CA LYS A 131 -5.28 11.34 -8.44
C LYS A 131 -6.10 12.55 -7.99
N ASN A 132 -5.83 13.69 -8.60
CA ASN A 132 -6.68 14.88 -8.57
C ASN A 132 -6.63 15.59 -9.94
N SER A 133 -7.22 16.78 -10.04
CA SER A 133 -7.24 17.57 -11.28
C SER A 133 -5.87 18.08 -11.76
N SER A 134 -4.83 17.98 -10.94
CA SER A 134 -3.48 18.49 -11.24
C SER A 134 -2.52 17.39 -11.67
N GLY A 135 -2.79 16.14 -11.28
CA GLY A 135 -1.96 15.01 -11.65
C GLY A 135 -2.40 13.71 -10.98
N SER A 136 -1.60 12.68 -11.19
CA SER A 136 -1.87 11.34 -10.71
C SER A 136 -0.57 10.59 -10.39
N LEU A 137 -0.67 9.69 -9.41
CA LEU A 137 0.39 8.83 -8.89
C LEU A 137 -0.13 7.39 -8.86
N GLN A 138 0.45 6.53 -9.69
CA GLN A 138 0.17 5.10 -9.73
C GLN A 138 1.30 4.34 -9.02
N ILE A 139 0.96 3.53 -8.03
CA ILE A 139 1.89 2.68 -7.27
C ILE A 139 1.65 1.23 -7.71
N ILE A 140 2.66 0.63 -8.33
CA ILE A 140 2.58 -0.69 -8.97
C ILE A 140 3.37 -1.70 -8.12
N LEU A 141 2.69 -2.75 -7.69
CA LEU A 141 3.14 -3.67 -6.63
C LEU A 141 3.16 -5.14 -7.06
N ALA A 142 2.63 -5.43 -8.24
CA ALA A 142 2.77 -6.72 -8.89
C ALA A 142 3.01 -6.53 -10.39
N GLY A 143 3.66 -7.52 -11.00
CA GLY A 143 4.06 -7.47 -12.39
C GLY A 143 5.54 -7.12 -12.61
N GLY A 144 6.11 -7.55 -13.74
CA GLY A 144 7.47 -7.22 -14.16
C GLY A 144 8.50 -7.72 -13.14
N GLU A 145 9.33 -6.83 -12.59
CA GLU A 145 10.29 -7.19 -11.54
C GLU A 145 9.77 -6.91 -10.12
N CYS A 146 8.49 -6.58 -9.93
CA CYS A 146 7.94 -6.33 -8.60
C CYS A 146 8.17 -7.55 -7.69
N THR A 147 8.64 -7.29 -6.47
CA THR A 147 8.77 -8.37 -5.49
C THR A 147 7.46 -8.53 -4.72
N LYS A 148 7.08 -9.79 -4.47
CA LYS A 148 5.82 -10.12 -3.78
C LYS A 148 5.77 -9.48 -2.40
N THR A 149 4.75 -8.67 -2.16
CA THR A 149 4.47 -8.03 -0.87
C THR A 149 3.79 -9.01 0.09
N ASP A 150 3.96 -8.79 1.40
CA ASP A 150 3.28 -9.52 2.48
C ASP A 150 2.01 -8.78 2.95
N LEU A 151 2.06 -7.45 2.91
CA LEU A 151 0.92 -6.59 3.25
C LEU A 151 1.02 -5.26 2.50
N VAL A 152 -0.06 -4.84 1.87
CA VAL A 152 -0.26 -3.47 1.37
C VAL A 152 -1.42 -2.85 2.11
N ALA A 153 -1.23 -1.64 2.64
CA ALA A 153 -2.24 -0.91 3.38
C ALA A 153 -2.47 0.45 2.73
N LEU A 154 -3.74 0.76 2.44
CA LEU A 154 -4.19 2.10 2.08
C LEU A 154 -4.88 2.67 3.30
N ALA A 155 -4.29 3.69 3.91
CA ALA A 155 -4.77 4.19 5.20
C ALA A 155 -4.36 5.63 5.45
N ASN A 156 -4.78 6.18 6.57
CA ASN A 156 -4.21 7.42 7.04
C ASN A 156 -2.72 7.25 7.43
N TYR A 157 -1.86 8.20 7.07
CA TYR A 157 -0.44 8.24 7.41
C TYR A 157 -0.24 8.13 8.92
N SER A 158 -1.06 8.80 9.74
CA SER A 158 -1.03 8.64 11.20
C SER A 158 -1.26 7.20 11.67
N THR A 159 -2.06 6.42 10.96
CA THR A 159 -2.28 4.98 11.22
C THR A 159 -1.05 4.15 10.85
N LEU A 160 -0.42 4.48 9.73
CA LEU A 160 0.70 3.72 9.18
C LEU A 160 2.05 4.07 9.82
N ALA A 161 2.22 5.32 10.24
CA ALA A 161 3.39 5.89 10.88
C ALA A 161 3.46 5.55 12.38
N THR A 162 3.02 4.34 12.75
CA THR A 162 3.11 3.81 14.11
C THR A 162 4.37 2.97 14.28
N LYS A 163 4.73 2.67 15.53
CA LYS A 163 5.86 1.78 15.85
C LYS A 163 5.57 0.30 15.59
N ASN A 164 4.35 -0.04 15.17
CA ASN A 164 4.00 -1.40 14.82
C ASN A 164 4.55 -1.75 13.43
N TRP A 165 4.96 -3.00 13.25
CA TRP A 165 5.47 -3.44 11.94
C TRP A 165 4.33 -3.46 10.91
N GLU A 166 3.29 -4.20 11.25
CA GLU A 166 2.01 -4.19 10.55
C GLU A 166 1.08 -3.22 11.27
N PRO A 167 0.37 -2.35 10.54
CA PRO A 167 -0.57 -1.41 11.12
C PRO A 167 -1.79 -2.17 11.68
N ASP A 168 -2.36 -1.62 12.76
CA ASP A 168 -3.65 -2.08 13.28
C ASP A 168 -4.74 -1.29 12.56
N LEU A 169 -5.33 -1.90 11.53
CA LEU A 169 -6.27 -1.25 10.64
C LEU A 169 -7.71 -1.63 10.99
N LEU A 170 -8.54 -0.61 11.09
CA LEU A 170 -9.98 -0.73 11.19
C LEU A 170 -10.56 -0.50 9.80
N SER A 171 -10.87 -1.58 9.07
CA SER A 171 -11.25 -1.50 7.64
C SER A 171 -12.56 -0.76 7.33
N TYR A 172 -13.24 -0.27 8.35
CA TYR A 172 -14.44 0.56 8.25
C TYR A 172 -14.15 2.05 8.46
N ARG A 173 -12.93 2.43 8.82
CA ARG A 173 -12.56 3.85 9.01
C ARG A 173 -12.46 4.53 7.65
N ALA A 174 -13.19 5.63 7.47
CA ALA A 174 -13.05 6.50 6.30
C ALA A 174 -11.68 7.20 6.32
N PHE A 175 -11.17 7.53 5.13
CA PHE A 175 -9.94 8.32 5.00
C PHE A 175 -10.13 9.74 5.57
N ASP A 176 -11.22 10.39 5.19
CA ASP A 176 -11.60 11.70 5.70
C ASP A 176 -12.37 11.58 7.01
N THR A 177 -11.82 12.16 8.08
CA THR A 177 -12.57 12.42 9.32
C THR A 177 -12.28 13.84 9.81
N VAL A 178 -13.05 14.35 10.77
CA VAL A 178 -12.75 15.66 11.41
C VAL A 178 -11.33 15.71 11.99
N LEU A 179 -10.77 14.55 12.35
CA LEU A 179 -9.43 14.39 12.93
C LEU A 179 -8.36 13.95 11.91
N SER A 180 -8.73 13.69 10.65
CA SER A 180 -7.83 13.24 9.60
C SER A 180 -8.19 13.95 8.30
N TYR A 181 -7.51 15.07 8.08
CA TYR A 181 -7.55 15.83 6.84
C TYR A 181 -6.13 15.88 6.28
N ASN A 182 -6.02 15.71 4.97
CA ASN A 182 -4.77 15.62 4.25
C ASN A 182 -3.75 14.62 4.81
N ASN A 183 -4.15 13.36 4.95
CA ASN A 183 -3.41 12.38 5.72
C ASN A 183 -3.43 10.99 5.08
N SER A 184 -3.67 10.83 3.78
CA SER A 184 -3.72 9.54 3.10
C SER A 184 -2.33 9.04 2.69
N ALA A 185 -2.09 7.74 2.87
CA ALA A 185 -0.81 7.13 2.57
C ALA A 185 -0.95 5.64 2.21
N VAL A 186 0.09 5.12 1.60
CA VAL A 186 0.26 3.72 1.23
C VAL A 186 1.41 3.11 2.02
N GLY A 187 1.13 2.05 2.76
CA GLY A 187 2.10 1.25 3.49
C GLY A 187 2.36 -0.06 2.76
N ILE A 188 3.59 -0.32 2.34
CA ILE A 188 3.99 -1.53 1.62
C ILE A 188 4.95 -2.31 2.49
N THR A 189 4.62 -3.55 2.84
CA THR A 189 5.44 -4.42 3.69
C THR A 189 5.85 -5.65 2.93
N TRP A 190 7.16 -5.96 2.92
CA TRP A 190 7.71 -7.15 2.29
C TRP A 190 8.01 -8.27 3.29
N PRO A 191 8.09 -9.53 2.83
CA PRO A 191 8.37 -10.69 3.67
C PRO A 191 9.70 -10.60 4.43
N ARG A 192 9.83 -11.43 5.48
CA ARG A 192 11.07 -11.53 6.25
C ARG A 192 12.06 -12.48 5.60
N HIS A 193 13.30 -12.01 5.45
CA HIS A 193 14.43 -12.77 4.93
C HIS A 193 15.41 -13.11 6.04
N ARG A 194 15.91 -14.36 6.05
CA ARG A 194 16.87 -14.81 7.06
C ARG A 194 18.30 -14.71 6.52
N LEU A 195 18.99 -13.62 6.85
CA LEU A 195 20.31 -13.29 6.30
C LEU A 195 21.43 -13.67 7.27
N GLY A 196 22.43 -14.40 6.78
CA GLY A 196 23.76 -14.53 7.37
C GLY A 196 24.60 -13.26 7.21
N ALA A 197 25.86 -13.29 7.66
CA ALA A 197 26.77 -12.16 7.49
C ALA A 197 27.04 -11.91 6.01
N ASP A 198 26.99 -10.65 5.59
CA ASP A 198 27.18 -10.19 4.21
C ASP A 198 26.15 -10.72 3.19
N GLU A 199 25.15 -11.50 3.64
CA GLU A 199 24.00 -11.87 2.81
C GLU A 199 23.07 -10.66 2.63
N GLN A 200 22.40 -10.64 1.48
CA GLN A 200 21.55 -9.53 1.06
C GLN A 200 20.25 -10.03 0.42
N PHE A 201 19.23 -9.18 0.45
CA PHE A 201 18.02 -9.33 -0.38
C PHE A 201 17.66 -7.99 -1.01
N THR A 202 16.76 -8.05 -2.00
CA THR A 202 16.30 -6.90 -2.77
C THR A 202 14.80 -6.96 -2.89
N GLU A 203 14.15 -5.81 -2.71
CA GLU A 203 12.71 -5.60 -2.94
C GLU A 203 12.52 -4.52 -4.00
N VAL A 204 11.52 -4.70 -4.86
CA VAL A 204 11.29 -3.84 -6.02
C VAL A 204 9.81 -3.52 -6.15
N PHE A 205 9.50 -2.26 -6.45
CA PHE A 205 8.19 -1.81 -6.90
C PHE A 205 8.35 -0.60 -7.82
N TYR A 206 7.26 -0.17 -8.46
CA TYR A 206 7.29 0.95 -9.40
C TYR A 206 6.30 2.04 -9.02
N ILE A 207 6.65 3.26 -9.41
CA ILE A 207 5.80 4.44 -9.31
C ILE A 207 5.73 5.09 -10.68
N SER A 208 4.54 5.39 -11.17
CA SER A 208 4.34 6.15 -12.40
C SER A 208 3.48 7.37 -12.14
N THR A 209 3.77 8.47 -12.84
CA THR A 209 3.12 9.75 -12.62
C THR A 209 2.59 10.32 -13.93
N ALA A 210 1.50 11.08 -13.85
CA ALA A 210 1.03 11.88 -14.97
C ALA A 210 0.56 13.26 -14.50
N LEU A 211 0.64 14.24 -15.40
CA LEU A 211 0.22 15.62 -15.15
C LEU A 211 -1.15 15.90 -15.76
N GLY A 212 -1.95 16.72 -15.06
CA GLY A 212 -3.32 17.04 -15.40
C GLY A 212 -4.24 15.82 -15.30
N ASP A 213 -5.27 15.77 -16.15
CA ASP A 213 -6.27 14.70 -16.16
C ASP A 213 -5.80 13.40 -16.86
N ARG A 214 -4.51 13.29 -17.18
CA ARG A 214 -3.96 12.07 -17.80
C ARG A 214 -3.81 10.97 -16.76
N GLU A 215 -4.11 9.74 -17.16
CA GLU A 215 -3.81 8.55 -16.36
C GLU A 215 -2.37 8.09 -16.64
N PRO A 216 -1.61 7.62 -15.62
CA PRO A 216 -0.26 7.10 -15.83
C PRO A 216 -0.30 5.78 -16.62
N SER A 217 0.66 5.57 -17.53
CA SER A 217 0.78 4.35 -18.34
C SER A 217 1.71 3.29 -17.74
N GLY A 218 2.07 3.43 -16.45
CA GLY A 218 3.03 2.54 -15.79
C GLY A 218 2.59 1.07 -15.76
N ALA A 219 1.33 0.84 -15.43
CA ALA A 219 0.76 -0.50 -15.38
C ALA A 219 0.85 -1.24 -16.72
N ASP A 220 0.52 -0.55 -17.83
CA ASP A 220 0.55 -1.14 -19.17
C ASP A 220 1.98 -1.48 -19.60
N PHE A 221 2.95 -0.64 -19.23
CA PHE A 221 4.38 -0.89 -19.47
C PHE A 221 4.87 -2.15 -18.76
N ILE A 222 4.53 -2.29 -17.47
CA ILE A 222 4.96 -3.44 -16.66
C ILE A 222 4.35 -4.75 -17.15
N LEU A 223 3.06 -4.75 -17.52
CA LEU A 223 2.41 -5.91 -18.15
C LEU A 223 3.01 -6.23 -19.53
N GLY A 224 3.42 -5.20 -20.28
CA GLY A 224 4.13 -5.35 -21.55
C GLY A 224 5.44 -6.11 -21.41
N ILE A 225 6.25 -5.79 -20.38
CA ILE A 225 7.50 -6.50 -20.07
C ILE A 225 7.25 -7.99 -19.84
N GLU A 226 6.22 -8.36 -19.07
CA GLU A 226 5.90 -9.77 -18.81
C GLU A 226 5.56 -10.53 -20.07
N SER A 227 4.76 -9.93 -20.96
CA SER A 227 4.38 -10.54 -22.23
C SER A 227 5.58 -10.78 -23.15
N GLU A 228 6.57 -9.88 -23.16
CA GLU A 228 7.81 -10.05 -23.91
C GLU A 228 8.68 -11.14 -23.29
N THR A 229 8.77 -11.19 -21.96
CA THR A 229 9.56 -12.19 -21.23
C THR A 229 9.00 -13.60 -21.46
N GLU A 230 7.68 -13.79 -21.35
CA GLU A 230 7.01 -15.06 -21.67
C GLU A 230 7.15 -15.48 -23.14
N SER A 231 7.13 -14.52 -24.07
CA SER A 231 7.32 -14.79 -25.50
C SER A 231 8.74 -15.22 -25.84
N THR A 232 9.71 -14.85 -25.00
CA THR A 232 11.12 -15.22 -25.12
C THR A 232 11.37 -16.60 -24.50
N GLU A 233 10.74 -16.92 -23.38
CA GLU A 233 10.79 -18.26 -22.76
C GLU A 233 10.11 -19.33 -23.62
N LYS A 234 8.99 -19.01 -24.29
CA LYS A 234 8.33 -19.92 -25.25
C LYS A 234 9.19 -20.24 -26.48
N LYS A 235 10.15 -19.38 -26.84
CA LYS A 235 11.09 -19.65 -27.96
C LYS A 235 12.24 -20.58 -27.58
N ASP A 236 12.56 -20.73 -26.29
CA ASP A 236 13.60 -21.66 -25.81
C ASP A 236 13.04 -23.03 -25.40
N SER A 237 11.74 -23.13 -25.09
CA SER A 237 11.07 -24.41 -24.82
C SER A 237 10.66 -25.19 -26.08
N ASP A 238 10.49 -24.52 -27.23
CA ASP A 238 10.13 -25.14 -28.52
C ASP A 238 11.24 -26.02 -29.17
N LYS A 239 12.39 -26.20 -28.50
CA LYS A 239 13.50 -27.03 -29.00
C LYS A 239 13.75 -28.34 -28.27
N LYS A 240 12.94 -28.73 -27.28
CA LYS A 240 13.21 -29.95 -26.49
C LYS A 240 12.08 -30.92 -26.22
N GLU A 241 10.85 -30.70 -26.67
CA GLU A 241 9.77 -31.69 -26.47
C GLU A 241 9.18 -32.17 -27.79
N GLN A 242 9.96 -32.99 -28.49
CA GLN A 242 9.42 -34.03 -29.37
C GLN A 242 10.08 -35.36 -29.04
N THR A 243 9.76 -35.94 -27.89
CA THR A 243 9.60 -37.40 -27.78
C THR A 243 8.74 -37.73 -26.56
N GLU A 244 7.75 -38.59 -26.78
CA GLU A 244 6.96 -39.34 -25.78
C GLU A 244 5.68 -38.68 -25.23
N GLU A 245 4.66 -38.60 -26.09
CA GLU A 245 3.32 -39.00 -25.67
C GLU A 245 3.21 -40.53 -25.75
N VAL A 246 2.60 -41.18 -24.75
CA VAL A 246 1.36 -41.97 -24.88
C VAL A 246 1.07 -42.78 -23.59
N LYS A 247 -0.22 -42.72 -23.20
CA LYS A 247 -1.05 -43.54 -22.26
C LYS A 247 -1.04 -43.17 -20.78
N ALA A 248 -2.18 -43.15 -20.06
CA ALA A 248 -3.61 -43.15 -20.41
C ALA A 248 -4.45 -42.87 -19.14
N GLU A 249 -5.64 -42.27 -19.35
CA GLU A 249 -6.95 -42.35 -18.64
C GLU A 249 -7.07 -43.39 -17.49
N GLU A 250 -7.77 -43.20 -16.37
CA GLU A 250 -9.15 -42.72 -16.08
C GLU A 250 -9.19 -42.19 -14.61
N THR A 251 -10.10 -41.33 -14.14
CA THR A 251 -11.53 -41.61 -13.86
C THR A 251 -12.26 -40.32 -13.44
N LYS A 252 -13.53 -40.17 -13.83
CA LYS A 252 -14.43 -39.06 -13.51
C LYS A 252 -15.19 -39.25 -12.18
N ALA A 253 -15.53 -38.09 -11.62
CA ALA A 253 -16.73 -37.73 -10.85
C ALA A 253 -16.84 -38.16 -9.38
N GLU A 254 -16.78 -37.17 -8.48
CA GLU A 254 -17.93 -36.83 -7.65
C GLU A 254 -17.83 -35.38 -7.13
N GLU A 255 -18.90 -34.63 -7.36
CA GLU A 255 -19.10 -33.23 -6.99
C GLU A 255 -19.94 -33.16 -5.70
N LYS A 256 -19.64 -32.14 -4.89
CA LYS A 256 -20.53 -31.32 -4.03
C LYS A 256 -20.66 -31.57 -2.50
N LYS A 257 -20.42 -30.43 -1.81
CA LYS A 257 -20.87 -29.91 -0.49
C LYS A 257 -19.98 -30.29 0.72
N GLN A 258 -19.55 -29.40 1.62
CA GLN A 258 -20.05 -28.11 2.16
C GLN A 258 -18.81 -27.22 2.47
N GLU A 259 -18.70 -25.90 2.20
CA GLU A 259 -19.52 -24.72 2.54
C GLU A 259 -19.89 -24.62 4.03
N GLU A 260 -19.00 -24.02 4.83
CA GLU A 260 -19.29 -23.06 5.92
C GLU A 260 -18.01 -22.81 6.73
N GLN A 261 -17.34 -21.68 6.50
CA GLN A 261 -16.59 -20.97 7.54
C GLN A 261 -16.63 -19.48 7.24
N THR A 262 -17.40 -18.80 8.06
CA THR A 262 -17.89 -17.43 7.95
C THR A 262 -16.77 -16.40 7.92
N SER A 263 -16.77 -15.60 6.87
CA SER A 263 -16.23 -14.24 6.83
C SER A 263 -16.87 -13.40 7.94
N ASN A 264 -16.12 -13.04 8.97
CA ASN A 264 -16.53 -12.04 9.95
C ASN A 264 -16.34 -10.62 9.36
N ILE A 265 -17.08 -10.33 8.29
CA ILE A 265 -17.34 -8.95 7.85
C ILE A 265 -18.55 -8.49 8.67
N PRO A 266 -18.45 -7.43 9.49
CA PRO A 266 -19.61 -6.92 10.20
C PRO A 266 -20.70 -6.46 9.20
N PRO A 267 -21.99 -6.68 9.52
CA PRO A 267 -23.07 -6.38 8.60
C PRO A 267 -23.12 -4.88 8.27
N TYR A 268 -23.12 -4.56 6.97
CA TYR A 268 -23.44 -3.23 6.45
C TYR A 268 -24.86 -2.85 6.87
N VAL A 269 -25.01 -1.80 7.68
CA VAL A 269 -26.32 -1.26 8.07
C VAL A 269 -26.59 -0.04 7.17
N PRO A 270 -27.51 -0.12 6.20
CA PRO A 270 -27.82 1.00 5.33
C PRO A 270 -28.57 2.10 6.09
N PHE A 271 -28.04 3.33 6.07
CA PHE A 271 -28.79 4.55 6.40
C PHE A 271 -29.20 5.25 5.09
N ASP A 272 -30.48 5.59 4.95
CA ASP A 272 -30.99 6.30 3.77
C ASP A 272 -30.76 7.81 3.94
N VAL A 273 -29.91 8.38 3.09
CA VAL A 273 -29.53 9.81 3.07
C VAL A 273 -30.76 10.72 2.90
N LYS A 274 -31.86 10.21 2.33
CA LYS A 274 -33.11 10.97 2.16
C LYS A 274 -33.90 11.18 3.45
N THR A 275 -33.57 10.47 4.53
CA THR A 275 -34.29 10.51 5.81
C THR A 275 -33.60 11.35 6.90
N ILE A 276 -32.46 11.99 6.60
CA ILE A 276 -31.72 12.78 7.58
C ILE A 276 -32.43 14.09 7.87
N THR A 277 -32.70 14.35 9.15
CA THR A 277 -33.42 15.54 9.58
C THR A 277 -32.48 16.74 9.73
N ALA A 278 -33.01 17.97 9.60
CA ALA A 278 -32.23 19.20 9.80
C ALA A 278 -31.61 19.32 11.20
N GLN A 279 -32.13 18.59 12.20
CA GLN A 279 -31.56 18.53 13.54
C GLN A 279 -30.30 17.65 13.60
N GLN A 280 -30.24 16.58 12.80
CA GLN A 280 -29.06 15.71 12.68
C GLN A 280 -27.90 16.37 11.91
N LEU A 281 -28.20 17.37 11.08
CA LEU A 281 -27.21 18.22 10.42
C LEU A 281 -26.67 19.35 11.32
N SER A 282 -27.16 19.47 12.56
CA SER A 282 -26.72 20.53 13.45
C SER A 282 -25.31 20.25 14.02
N PRO A 283 -24.45 21.28 14.16
CA PRO A 283 -23.11 21.11 14.72
C PRO A 283 -23.11 20.49 16.14
N GLU A 284 -24.14 20.80 16.93
CA GLU A 284 -24.29 20.28 18.29
C GLU A 284 -24.61 18.79 18.33
N TYR A 285 -25.39 18.28 17.37
CA TYR A 285 -25.71 16.86 17.25
C TYR A 285 -24.49 16.07 16.78
N ILE A 286 -23.79 16.57 15.75
CA ILE A 286 -22.57 15.96 15.23
C ILE A 286 -21.51 15.88 16.33
N GLN A 287 -21.31 16.95 17.12
CA GLN A 287 -20.36 16.94 18.23
C GLN A 287 -20.71 15.91 19.32
N LYS A 288 -22.01 15.72 19.62
CA LYS A 288 -22.45 14.70 20.58
C LYS A 288 -22.21 13.29 20.05
N LEU A 289 -22.43 13.06 18.77
CA LEU A 289 -22.17 11.78 18.11
C LEU A 289 -20.67 11.44 18.15
N LEU A 290 -19.81 12.40 17.80
CA LEU A 290 -18.35 12.25 17.86
C LEU A 290 -17.85 11.97 19.27
N ASN A 291 -18.35 12.69 20.28
CA ASN A 291 -17.99 12.46 21.67
C ASN A 291 -18.41 11.06 22.15
N ARG A 292 -19.52 10.53 21.61
CA ARG A 292 -20.01 9.18 21.93
C ARG A 292 -19.14 8.09 21.30
N ILE A 293 -18.75 8.27 20.03
CA ILE A 293 -17.84 7.36 19.33
C ILE A 293 -16.47 7.32 20.04
N ALA A 294 -15.88 8.48 20.33
CA ALA A 294 -14.60 8.57 21.03
C ALA A 294 -14.62 7.90 22.42
N ALA A 295 -15.70 8.09 23.18
CA ALA A 295 -15.85 7.45 24.49
C ALA A 295 -16.01 5.93 24.42
N LEU A 296 -16.58 5.40 23.33
CA LEU A 296 -16.72 3.95 23.09
C LEU A 296 -15.40 3.34 22.59
N GLU A 297 -14.59 4.09 21.85
CA GLU A 297 -13.28 3.65 21.37
C GLU A 297 -12.21 3.63 22.48
N GLU A 298 -12.29 4.52 23.47
CA GLU A 298 -11.36 4.55 24.61
C GLU A 298 -11.66 3.50 25.70
N SER A 299 -12.86 2.88 25.71
CA SER A 299 -13.23 1.90 26.72
C SER A 299 -12.76 0.47 26.37
N ASP A 300 -11.76 -0.03 27.10
CA ASP A 300 -11.12 -1.35 26.88
C ASP A 300 -11.96 -2.54 27.43
N GLU A 301 -12.98 -2.27 28.24
CA GLU A 301 -13.87 -3.29 28.80
C GLU A 301 -15.25 -3.26 28.11
N SER A 302 -15.46 -4.22 27.21
CA SER A 302 -16.67 -4.43 26.39
C SER A 302 -16.98 -3.31 25.38
N LEU A 303 -16.16 -3.24 24.33
CA LEU A 303 -16.53 -2.57 23.07
C LEU A 303 -17.88 -3.11 22.58
N ASP A 304 -18.94 -2.29 22.68
CA ASP A 304 -20.21 -2.56 22.02
C ASP A 304 -20.03 -2.28 20.52
N ARG A 305 -19.50 -3.29 19.83
CA ARG A 305 -19.17 -3.23 18.40
C ARG A 305 -20.40 -2.92 17.56
N GLU A 306 -21.59 -3.34 17.98
CA GLU A 306 -22.84 -3.06 17.25
C GLU A 306 -23.23 -1.59 17.39
N GLU A 307 -23.12 -1.00 18.58
CA GLU A 307 -23.36 0.43 18.80
C GLU A 307 -22.39 1.29 17.96
N LEU A 308 -21.10 0.93 17.94
CA LEU A 308 -20.08 1.67 17.21
C LEU A 308 -20.28 1.62 15.68
N ILE A 309 -20.71 0.47 15.15
CA ILE A 309 -21.05 0.33 13.72
C ILE A 309 -22.23 1.24 13.36
N LEU A 310 -23.27 1.29 14.20
CA LEU A 310 -24.45 2.11 13.95
C LEU A 310 -24.14 3.61 14.01
N LEU A 311 -23.34 4.04 14.99
CA LEU A 311 -22.96 5.44 15.15
C LEU A 311 -22.08 5.94 14.00
N ASN A 312 -21.14 5.11 13.53
CA ASN A 312 -20.32 5.45 12.37
C ASN A 312 -21.15 5.50 11.07
N ALA A 313 -22.06 4.54 10.87
CA ALA A 313 -22.96 4.57 9.72
C ALA A 313 -23.89 5.80 9.72
N GLU A 314 -24.35 6.24 10.90
CA GLU A 314 -25.13 7.48 11.04
C GLU A 314 -24.27 8.72 10.74
N LEU A 315 -23.03 8.78 11.23
CA LEU A 315 -22.11 9.88 10.95
C LEU A 315 -21.80 9.98 9.45
N ASP A 316 -21.52 8.86 8.79
CA ASP A 316 -21.24 8.79 7.35
C ASP A 316 -22.41 9.32 6.53
N ALA A 317 -23.64 8.92 6.88
CA ALA A 317 -24.83 9.38 6.20
C ALA A 317 -25.04 10.90 6.38
N ILE A 318 -24.79 11.44 7.58
CA ILE A 318 -24.86 12.89 7.88
C ILE A 318 -23.81 13.66 7.07
N LEU A 319 -22.58 13.16 7.01
CA LEU A 319 -21.50 13.78 6.23
C LEU A 319 -21.77 13.73 4.73
N GLU A 320 -22.34 12.64 4.22
CA GLU A 320 -22.76 12.53 2.83
C GLU A 320 -23.90 13.52 2.49
N ALA A 321 -24.86 13.72 3.39
CA ALA A 321 -25.90 14.74 3.22
C ALA A 321 -25.35 16.17 3.25
N LEU A 322 -24.36 16.46 4.11
CA LEU A 322 -23.68 17.77 4.14
C LEU A 322 -22.87 18.03 2.87
N ARG A 323 -22.30 16.99 2.25
CA ARG A 323 -21.56 17.09 0.97
C ARG A 323 -22.45 17.35 -0.24
N LEU A 324 -23.75 17.05 -0.14
CA LEU A 324 -24.74 17.24 -1.22
C LEU A 324 -25.49 18.59 -1.15
N GLN A 325 -25.25 19.41 -0.12
CA GLN A 325 -25.74 20.80 -0.02
C GLN A 325 -24.78 21.78 -0.70
#